data_AF-A0A6H0T803-F1
#
_entry.id   AF-A0A6H0T803-F1
#
_cell.length_a   1.000
_cell.length_b   1.000
_cell.length_c   1.000
_cell.angle_alpha   90.00
_cell.angle_beta   90.00
_cell.angle_gamma   90.00
#
_symmetry.space_group_name_H-M   'P 1'
#
loop_
_entity.id
_entity.type
_entity.pdbx_description
1 polymer ?
#
loop_
_entity_poly.entity_id
_entity_poly.type
_entity_poly.pdbx_seq_one_letter_code
_entity_poly.pdbx_strand_id
1 'polypeptide(L)'
;MRFAVFLARYNGQKVGDLYFVNQAYSSYTQFAPIDTSENAPWYSGNDFVLIAPDASAKAIQDKIIATYRGKSLDYNSPGDDQQGVVTTSDFSLTADFANNTVEGRITNRQNGRHDIVLEKAGITPSVSVYGFTIPHYGFTGVAKTKRKSGGERVGSYVGLFAGPNAEEVVGSVDGVGGGVTFGGKRD
;
A
#
# COMPACT_ATOMS: atom_id res chain seq x y z
N MET A 1 9.16 -12.66 2.77
CA MET A 1 7.90 -12.24 2.13
C MET A 1 7.43 -13.37 1.22
N ARG A 2 6.14 -13.71 1.23
CA ARG A 2 5.55 -14.71 0.33
C ARG A 2 4.46 -14.05 -0.50
N PHE A 3 4.44 -14.32 -1.80
CA PHE A 3 3.43 -13.84 -2.74
C PHE A 3 2.57 -15.02 -3.21
N ALA A 4 1.26 -14.80 -3.28
CA ALA A 4 0.30 -15.78 -3.78
C ALA A 4 -0.78 -15.08 -4.62
N VAL A 5 -1.34 -15.84 -5.57
CA VAL A 5 -2.50 -15.45 -6.36
C VAL A 5 -3.56 -16.53 -6.18
N PHE A 6 -4.77 -16.13 -5.79
CA PHE A 6 -5.90 -17.02 -5.59
C PHE A 6 -6.98 -16.73 -6.63
N LEU A 7 -7.57 -17.78 -7.18
CA LEU A 7 -8.74 -17.67 -8.05
C LEU A 7 -9.98 -17.36 -7.19
N ALA A 8 -10.56 -16.17 -7.36
CA ALA A 8 -11.81 -15.84 -6.71
C ALA A 8 -12.98 -16.47 -7.48
N ARG A 9 -13.90 -17.14 -6.77
CA ARG A 9 -15.06 -17.78 -7.37
C ARG A 9 -16.36 -17.42 -6.64
N TYR A 10 -17.43 -17.29 -7.41
CA TYR A 10 -18.81 -17.16 -6.92
C TYR A 10 -19.68 -18.19 -7.65
N ASN A 11 -20.42 -19.01 -6.91
CA ASN A 11 -21.24 -20.10 -7.46
C ASN A 11 -20.48 -20.99 -8.46
N GLY A 12 -19.20 -21.28 -8.16
CA GLY A 12 -18.34 -22.11 -9.01
C GLY A 12 -17.70 -21.41 -10.22
N GLN A 13 -18.12 -20.20 -10.57
CA GLN A 13 -17.55 -19.43 -11.69
C GLN A 13 -16.41 -18.52 -11.22
N LYS A 14 -15.35 -18.37 -12.03
CA LYS A 14 -14.27 -17.42 -11.73
C LYS A 14 -14.81 -16.00 -11.88
N VAL A 15 -14.58 -15.16 -10.87
CA VAL A 15 -15.01 -13.75 -10.86
C VAL A 15 -13.86 -12.77 -10.82
N GLY A 16 -12.64 -13.23 -10.51
CA GLY A 16 -11.46 -12.38 -10.41
C GLY A 16 -10.26 -13.15 -9.88
N ASP A 17 -9.19 -12.42 -9.63
CA ASP A 17 -7.97 -12.89 -8.99
C ASP A 17 -7.71 -12.05 -7.73
N LEU A 18 -7.41 -12.72 -6.62
CA LEU A 18 -6.98 -12.11 -5.38
C LEU A 18 -5.47 -12.28 -5.23
N TYR A 19 -4.76 -11.16 -5.25
CA TYR A 19 -3.33 -11.08 -5.04
C TYR A 19 -3.07 -10.85 -3.56
N PHE A 20 -2.11 -11.57 -3.01
CA PHE A 20 -1.86 -11.61 -1.59
C PHE A 20 -0.35 -11.64 -1.31
N VAL A 21 0.09 -10.77 -0.40
CA VAL A 21 1.47 -10.79 0.11
C VAL A 21 1.46 -10.92 1.62
N ASN A 22 2.23 -11.90 2.11
CA ASN A 22 2.42 -12.15 3.53
C ASN A 22 3.83 -11.77 3.97
N GLN A 23 3.89 -10.96 5.02
CA GLN A 23 5.07 -10.64 5.82
C GLN A 23 4.95 -11.36 7.19
N ALA A 24 5.93 -11.19 8.08
CA ALA A 24 5.89 -11.88 9.38
C ALA A 24 4.81 -11.31 10.31
N TYR A 25 4.56 -10.00 10.25
CA TYR A 25 3.65 -9.28 11.14
C TYR A 25 2.53 -8.55 10.40
N SER A 26 2.48 -8.64 9.08
CA SER A 26 1.46 -7.98 8.28
C SER A 26 1.19 -8.71 6.97
N SER A 27 0.02 -8.50 6.39
CA SER A 27 -0.34 -8.97 5.05
C SER A 27 -1.15 -7.92 4.32
N TYR A 28 -1.05 -7.91 3.00
CA TYR A 28 -1.79 -6.98 2.15
C TYR A 28 -2.26 -7.64 0.87
N THR A 29 -3.35 -7.11 0.33
CA THR A 29 -4.11 -7.73 -0.75
C THR A 29 -4.51 -6.75 -1.82
N GLN A 30 -4.82 -7.28 -2.99
CA GLN A 30 -5.47 -6.57 -4.07
C GLN A 30 -6.36 -7.56 -4.83
N PHE A 31 -7.65 -7.26 -4.93
CA PHE A 31 -8.59 -7.98 -5.76
C PHE A 31 -8.74 -7.29 -7.11
N ALA A 32 -8.64 -8.06 -8.19
CA ALA A 32 -8.94 -7.64 -9.55
C ALA A 32 -10.07 -8.50 -10.13
N PRO A 33 -11.26 -7.92 -10.36
CA PRO A 33 -12.37 -8.64 -10.99
C PRO A 33 -12.10 -8.87 -12.49
N ILE A 34 -12.69 -9.91 -13.06
CA ILE A 34 -12.62 -10.18 -14.51
C ILE A 34 -13.42 -9.12 -15.29
N ASP A 35 -14.61 -8.79 -14.79
CA ASP A 35 -15.47 -7.76 -15.37
C ASP A 35 -15.23 -6.44 -14.62
N THR A 36 -14.76 -5.44 -15.35
CA THR A 36 -14.51 -4.09 -14.82
C THR A 36 -15.44 -3.05 -15.46
N SER A 37 -16.55 -3.48 -16.06
CA SER A 37 -17.57 -2.58 -16.61
C SER A 37 -18.30 -1.82 -15.50
N GLU A 38 -18.92 -0.69 -15.83
CA GLU A 38 -19.65 0.15 -14.87
C GLU A 38 -20.75 -0.61 -14.12
N ASN A 39 -21.36 -1.62 -14.77
CA ASN A 39 -22.42 -2.45 -14.21
C ASN A 39 -21.91 -3.79 -13.65
N ALA A 40 -20.59 -3.95 -13.50
CA ALA A 40 -20.02 -5.19 -13.00
C ALA A 40 -20.46 -5.43 -11.53
N PRO A 41 -20.82 -6.66 -11.17
CA PRO A 41 -21.26 -6.99 -9.80
C PRO A 41 -20.12 -7.02 -8.78
N TRP A 42 -18.86 -6.96 -9.23
CA TRP A 42 -17.67 -7.05 -8.40
C TRP A 42 -16.76 -5.86 -8.65
N TYR A 43 -16.36 -5.18 -7.58
CA TYR A 43 -15.45 -4.04 -7.65
C TYR A 43 -14.04 -4.47 -7.22
N SER A 44 -13.03 -3.86 -7.82
CA SER A 44 -11.66 -3.95 -7.32
C SER A 44 -11.59 -3.37 -5.92
N GLY A 45 -10.81 -4.01 -5.05
CA GLY A 45 -10.59 -3.54 -3.69
C GLY A 45 -9.25 -4.03 -3.17
N ASN A 46 -8.76 -3.36 -2.16
CA ASN A 46 -7.49 -3.67 -1.53
C ASN A 46 -7.64 -3.52 -0.03
N ASP A 47 -6.92 -4.36 0.70
CA ASP A 47 -7.00 -4.37 2.16
C ASP A 47 -5.69 -4.91 2.75
N PHE A 48 -5.47 -4.66 4.03
CA PHE A 48 -4.32 -5.16 4.76
C PHE A 48 -4.67 -5.47 6.21
N VAL A 49 -3.92 -6.40 6.79
CA VAL A 49 -3.98 -6.77 8.20
C VAL A 49 -2.59 -6.70 8.81
N LEU A 50 -2.53 -6.41 10.11
CA LEU A 50 -1.26 -6.32 10.82
C LEU A 50 -1.38 -6.74 12.28
N ILE A 51 -0.23 -7.06 12.86
CA ILE A 51 0.01 -7.07 14.29
C ILE A 51 0.69 -5.74 14.60
N ALA A 52 -0.02 -4.81 15.25
CA ALA A 52 0.51 -3.48 15.55
C ALA A 52 1.64 -3.54 16.59
N PRO A 53 2.63 -2.61 16.52
CA PRO A 53 3.61 -2.44 17.57
C PRO A 53 2.93 -2.01 18.86
N ASP A 54 3.49 -2.45 19.99
CA ASP A 54 3.14 -1.90 21.29
C ASP A 54 3.85 -0.56 21.53
N ALA A 55 3.42 0.19 22.55
CA ALA A 55 4.01 1.47 22.91
C ALA A 55 5.48 1.37 23.36
N SER A 56 5.96 0.15 23.68
CA SER A 56 7.34 -0.13 24.10
C SER A 56 8.26 -0.54 22.95
N ALA A 57 7.77 -0.53 21.70
CA ALA A 57 8.57 -0.78 20.52
C ALA A 57 9.85 0.07 20.52
N LYS A 58 11.01 -0.59 20.65
CA LYS A 58 12.32 0.05 20.73
C LYS A 58 12.60 0.98 19.55
N ALA A 59 12.15 0.68 18.34
CA ALA A 59 12.35 1.56 17.19
C ALA A 59 11.75 2.95 17.41
N ILE A 60 10.58 3.00 18.05
CA ILE A 60 9.88 4.25 18.40
C ILE A 60 10.57 4.90 19.61
N GLN A 61 10.86 4.13 20.66
CA GLN A 61 11.46 4.64 21.91
C GLN A 61 12.90 5.15 21.73
N ASP A 62 13.71 4.40 21.00
CA ASP A 62 15.12 4.71 20.70
C ASP A 62 15.24 5.73 19.57
N LYS A 63 14.12 6.16 18.98
CA LYS A 63 14.05 7.23 17.96
C LYS A 63 14.97 6.93 16.76
N ILE A 64 14.95 5.69 16.29
CA ILE A 64 15.84 5.29 15.19
C ILE A 64 15.43 5.94 13.87
N ILE A 65 16.36 5.97 12.91
CA ILE A 65 16.04 6.16 11.49
C ILE A 65 16.07 4.77 10.86
N ALA A 66 14.98 4.41 10.18
CA ALA A 66 14.76 3.08 9.63
C ALA A 66 14.36 3.18 8.15
N THR A 67 14.94 2.32 7.31
CA THR A 67 14.47 2.13 5.93
C THR A 67 13.72 0.81 5.84
N TYR A 68 12.52 0.86 5.25
CA TYR A 68 11.67 -0.29 4.98
C TYR A 68 11.68 -0.56 3.49
N ARG A 69 11.89 -1.82 3.11
CA ARG A 69 11.91 -2.25 1.70
C ARG A 69 11.03 -3.46 1.49
N GLY A 70 10.36 -3.48 0.34
CA GLY A 70 9.52 -4.61 -0.02
C GLY A 70 8.88 -4.43 -1.38
N LYS A 71 7.61 -4.84 -1.47
CA LYS A 71 6.86 -4.87 -2.72
C LYS A 71 5.54 -4.13 -2.56
N SER A 72 4.93 -3.82 -3.69
CA SER A 72 3.56 -3.33 -3.77
C SER A 72 2.75 -4.10 -4.81
N LEU A 73 1.45 -4.17 -4.60
CA LEU A 73 0.44 -4.68 -5.53
C LEU A 73 -0.25 -3.45 -6.15
N ASP A 74 0.05 -3.19 -7.42
CA ASP A 74 -0.43 -2.02 -8.15
C ASP A 74 -1.58 -2.45 -9.07
N TYR A 75 -2.82 -2.12 -8.68
CA TYR A 75 -3.98 -2.31 -9.54
C TYR A 75 -4.10 -1.15 -10.52
N ASN A 76 -4.12 -1.48 -11.80
CA ASN A 76 -4.26 -0.50 -12.86
C ASN A 76 -5.73 -0.37 -13.27
N SER A 77 -6.40 0.67 -12.75
CA SER A 77 -7.84 0.89 -13.01
C SER A 77 -8.12 1.04 -14.51
N PRO A 78 -9.27 0.55 -15.01
CA PRO A 78 -9.70 0.87 -16.37
C PRO A 78 -9.95 2.39 -16.50
N GLY A 79 -9.34 3.03 -17.49
CA GLY A 79 -9.46 4.47 -17.78
C GLY A 79 -8.12 5.22 -17.69
N ASP A 80 -7.84 6.06 -18.69
CA ASP A 80 -6.59 6.79 -18.99
C ASP A 80 -5.31 5.96 -19.22
N ASP A 81 -5.06 4.87 -18.49
CA ASP A 81 -3.76 4.16 -18.50
C ASP A 81 -3.86 2.60 -18.55
N GLN A 82 -5.05 2.08 -18.89
CA GLN A 82 -5.60 0.71 -18.73
C GLN A 82 -4.66 -0.51 -18.61
N GLN A 83 -5.02 -1.39 -17.66
CA GLN A 83 -5.36 -2.82 -17.83
C GLN A 83 -5.77 -3.33 -16.44
N GLY A 84 -7.00 -3.82 -16.23
CA GLY A 84 -7.57 -4.31 -14.95
C GLY A 84 -6.83 -5.53 -14.37
N VAL A 85 -5.53 -5.37 -14.15
CA VAL A 85 -4.54 -6.36 -13.81
C VAL A 85 -3.76 -5.80 -12.64
N VAL A 86 -3.38 -6.67 -11.72
CA VAL A 86 -2.47 -6.33 -10.63
C VAL A 86 -1.06 -6.68 -11.08
N THR A 87 -0.16 -5.70 -10.95
CA THR A 87 1.27 -5.89 -11.16
C THR A 87 2.03 -5.69 -9.86
N THR A 88 3.25 -6.21 -9.79
CA THR A 88 4.12 -5.96 -8.64
C THR A 88 5.11 -4.85 -8.95
N SER A 89 5.36 -3.98 -7.97
CA SER A 89 6.40 -2.94 -8.00
C SER A 89 7.27 -2.99 -6.74
N ASP A 90 8.34 -2.21 -6.73
CA ASP A 90 9.24 -2.09 -5.58
C ASP A 90 8.78 -0.97 -4.66
N PHE A 91 8.80 -1.24 -3.36
CA PHE A 91 8.44 -0.27 -2.32
C PHE A 91 9.65 0.06 -1.45
N SER A 92 9.82 1.35 -1.15
CA SER A 92 10.82 1.85 -0.20
C SER A 92 10.24 3.02 0.61
N LEU A 93 10.45 3.01 1.92
CA LEU A 93 10.05 4.08 2.83
C LEU A 93 11.14 4.31 3.87
N THR A 94 11.50 5.56 4.13
CA THR A 94 12.34 5.93 5.27
C THR A 94 11.45 6.49 6.36
N ALA A 95 11.54 5.95 7.56
CA ALA A 95 10.93 6.48 8.77
C ALA A 95 12.02 7.05 9.69
N ASP A 96 11.84 8.30 10.07
CA ASP A 96 12.66 8.99 11.05
C ASP A 96 11.81 9.14 12.33
N PHE A 97 11.99 8.21 13.28
CA PHE A 97 11.26 8.22 14.54
C PHE A 97 11.75 9.33 15.49
N ALA A 98 12.93 9.91 15.25
CA ALA A 98 13.40 11.07 16.03
C ALA A 98 12.62 12.34 15.66
N ASN A 99 12.38 12.54 14.36
CA ASN A 99 11.65 13.68 13.84
C ASN A 99 10.16 13.40 13.60
N ASN A 100 9.69 12.17 13.86
CA ASN A 100 8.34 11.69 13.57
C ASN A 100 7.92 11.93 12.13
N THR A 101 8.76 11.55 11.16
CA THR A 101 8.44 11.73 9.74
C THR A 101 8.68 10.49 8.91
N VAL A 102 7.92 10.34 7.83
CA VAL A 102 8.17 9.34 6.78
C VAL A 102 8.24 10.00 5.42
N GLU A 103 8.97 9.38 4.50
CA GLU A 103 8.90 9.67 3.06
C GLU A 103 9.26 8.39 2.28
N GLY A 104 8.76 8.25 1.06
CA GLY A 104 8.95 7.00 0.33
C GLY A 104 8.66 7.09 -1.15
N ARG A 105 8.73 5.92 -1.79
CA ARG A 105 8.48 5.77 -3.22
C ARG A 105 8.06 4.36 -3.57
N ILE A 106 7.30 4.26 -4.65
CA ILE A 106 6.99 3.00 -5.34
C ILE A 106 7.56 3.11 -6.75
N THR A 107 8.49 2.23 -7.07
CA THR A 107 9.29 2.28 -8.31
C THR A 107 9.17 0.98 -9.11
N ASN A 108 9.78 0.95 -10.30
CA ASN A 108 9.79 -0.23 -11.17
C ASN A 108 8.37 -0.71 -11.48
N ARG A 109 7.46 0.25 -11.69
CA ARG A 109 6.06 0.01 -12.03
C ARG A 109 5.98 -0.44 -13.50
N GLN A 110 5.11 -1.40 -13.76
CA GLN A 110 4.99 -2.02 -15.08
C GLN A 110 4.15 -1.16 -16.04
N ASN A 111 4.13 -1.56 -17.32
CA ASN A 111 3.30 -0.95 -18.37
C ASN A 111 3.56 0.54 -18.61
N GLY A 112 4.82 0.98 -18.44
CA GLY A 112 5.25 2.36 -18.68
C GLY A 112 4.71 3.38 -17.68
N ARG A 113 4.25 2.92 -16.50
CA ARG A 113 3.76 3.81 -15.45
C ARG A 113 4.92 4.49 -14.74
N HIS A 114 4.74 5.77 -14.41
CA HIS A 114 5.71 6.52 -13.63
C HIS A 114 5.69 6.11 -12.17
N ASP A 115 6.84 6.27 -11.51
CA ASP A 115 6.99 6.06 -10.08
C ASP A 115 6.01 6.92 -9.27
N ILE A 116 5.58 6.38 -8.13
CA ILE A 116 4.79 7.12 -7.14
C ILE A 116 5.75 7.65 -6.09
N VAL A 117 5.71 8.95 -5.85
CA VAL A 117 6.37 9.60 -4.71
C VAL A 117 5.39 9.65 -3.55
N LEU A 118 5.80 9.15 -2.40
CA LEU A 118 5.10 9.32 -1.13
C LEU A 118 5.74 10.53 -0.44
N GLU A 119 5.09 11.69 -0.55
CA GLU A 119 5.58 12.96 0.00
C GLU A 119 5.77 12.86 1.50
N LYS A 120 6.66 13.69 2.05
CA LYS A 120 6.96 13.69 3.47
C LYS A 120 5.69 13.87 4.33
N ALA A 121 5.49 12.99 5.30
CA ALA A 121 4.34 13.03 6.23
C ALA A 121 4.78 12.81 7.68
N GLY A 122 3.90 13.17 8.61
CA GLY A 122 4.10 12.94 10.04
C GLY A 122 3.75 11.53 10.49
N ILE A 123 4.52 10.99 11.43
CA ILE A 123 4.20 9.77 12.18
C ILE A 123 3.32 10.15 13.37
N THR A 124 2.21 9.46 13.54
CA THR A 124 1.25 9.67 14.63
C THR A 124 0.95 8.36 15.35
N PRO A 125 0.61 8.38 16.66
CA PRO A 125 0.23 7.17 17.41
C PRO A 125 -1.18 6.64 17.04
N SER A 126 -1.91 7.39 16.22
CA SER A 126 -3.20 7.00 15.67
C SER A 126 -3.37 7.63 14.29
N VAL A 127 -4.03 6.93 13.38
CA VAL A 127 -4.25 7.36 12.00
C VAL A 127 -5.74 7.48 11.71
N SER A 128 -6.17 8.61 11.17
CA SER A 128 -7.57 8.81 10.73
C SER A 128 -7.68 8.63 9.23
N VAL A 129 -8.52 7.70 8.79
CA VAL A 129 -8.82 7.46 7.36
C VAL A 129 -10.32 7.27 7.21
N TYR A 130 -10.92 7.84 6.16
CA TYR A 130 -12.35 7.69 5.83
C TYR A 130 -13.33 7.83 7.02
N GLY A 131 -13.03 8.73 7.97
CA GLY A 131 -13.87 8.98 9.14
C GLY A 131 -13.73 8.01 10.30
N PHE A 132 -12.82 7.03 10.23
CA PHE A 132 -12.46 6.15 11.35
C PHE A 132 -11.04 6.43 11.85
N THR A 133 -10.80 6.18 13.14
CA THR A 133 -9.48 6.31 13.78
C THR A 133 -8.93 4.93 14.09
N ILE A 134 -7.77 4.62 13.53
CA ILE A 134 -6.98 3.43 13.84
C ILE A 134 -6.01 3.80 14.98
N PRO A 135 -6.11 3.17 16.17
CA PRO A 135 -5.31 3.53 17.34
C PRO A 135 -3.90 2.89 17.30
N HIS A 136 -3.21 3.00 16.17
CA HIS A 136 -1.88 2.42 15.94
C HIS A 136 -0.93 3.43 15.30
N TYR A 137 0.36 3.26 15.59
CA TYR A 137 1.41 4.07 15.00
C TYR A 137 1.43 3.95 13.48
N GLY A 138 1.36 5.08 12.80
CA GLY A 138 1.32 5.13 11.35
C GLY A 138 1.40 6.54 10.82
N PHE A 139 0.94 6.73 9.59
CA PHE A 139 1.06 7.98 8.87
C PHE A 139 0.02 8.08 7.76
N THR A 140 -0.32 9.31 7.40
CA THR A 140 -1.10 9.65 6.20
C THR A 140 -0.45 10.81 5.49
N GLY A 141 -0.39 10.77 4.16
CA GLY A 141 0.26 11.81 3.39
C GLY A 141 -0.24 11.90 1.95
N VAL A 142 0.41 12.78 1.18
CA VAL A 142 0.12 13.01 -0.23
C VAL A 142 0.97 12.08 -1.09
N ALA A 143 0.35 11.42 -2.06
CA ALA A 143 1.06 10.65 -3.07
C ALA A 143 1.01 11.38 -4.41
N LYS A 144 2.12 11.40 -5.15
CA LYS A 144 2.19 12.02 -6.48
C LYS A 144 2.74 11.06 -7.51
N THR A 145 2.18 11.09 -8.71
CA THR A 145 2.68 10.40 -9.89
C THR A 145 2.38 11.23 -11.13
N LYS A 146 2.90 10.82 -12.28
CA LYS A 146 2.46 11.33 -13.58
C LYS A 146 1.55 10.31 -14.27
N ARG A 147 0.56 10.79 -15.01
CA ARG A 147 -0.22 10.02 -16.00
C ARG A 147 0.71 9.67 -17.18
N LYS A 148 0.39 8.63 -17.97
CA LYS A 148 1.17 8.36 -19.19
C LYS A 148 1.12 9.52 -20.18
N SER A 149 0.01 10.28 -20.19
CA SER A 149 -0.18 11.49 -20.98
C SER A 149 0.63 12.71 -20.49
N GLY A 150 1.35 12.59 -19.37
CA GLY A 150 2.26 13.61 -18.86
C GLY A 150 1.70 14.54 -17.77
N GLY A 151 0.39 14.51 -17.52
CA GLY A 151 -0.24 15.30 -16.43
C GLY A 151 0.08 14.74 -15.03
N GLU A 152 0.18 15.61 -14.02
CA GLU A 152 0.33 15.18 -12.63
C GLU A 152 -0.97 14.55 -12.11
N ARG A 153 -0.82 13.56 -11.24
CA ARG A 153 -1.90 12.94 -10.49
C ARG A 153 -1.55 12.96 -9.01
N VAL A 154 -2.42 13.57 -8.23
CA VAL A 154 -2.28 13.71 -6.78
C VAL A 154 -3.29 12.79 -6.12
N GLY A 155 -2.79 11.95 -5.22
CA GLY A 155 -3.55 11.04 -4.40
C GLY A 155 -3.15 11.13 -2.94
N SER A 156 -3.55 10.15 -2.16
CA SER A 156 -3.22 10.04 -0.74
C SER A 156 -2.66 8.66 -0.44
N TYR A 157 -1.85 8.57 0.60
CA TYR A 157 -1.41 7.29 1.14
C TYR A 157 -1.66 7.20 2.63
N VAL A 158 -1.89 5.97 3.10
CA VAL A 158 -1.90 5.59 4.51
C VAL A 158 -0.92 4.44 4.71
N GLY A 159 -0.21 4.44 5.82
CA GLY A 159 0.53 3.26 6.27
C GLY A 159 0.56 3.12 7.78
N LEU A 160 0.73 1.89 8.24
CA LEU A 160 0.84 1.50 9.63
C LEU A 160 2.12 0.70 9.83
N PHE A 161 2.79 0.94 10.95
CA PHE A 161 3.90 0.10 11.39
C PHE A 161 3.36 -1.22 11.95
N ALA A 162 4.10 -2.30 11.76
CA ALA A 162 3.72 -3.65 12.16
C ALA A 162 4.90 -4.38 12.80
N GLY A 163 4.56 -5.30 13.71
CA GLY A 163 5.49 -6.09 14.51
C GLY A 163 5.81 -5.44 15.86
N PRO A 164 6.20 -6.25 16.88
CA PRO A 164 6.45 -5.76 18.24
C PRO A 164 7.45 -4.62 18.34
N ASN A 165 8.34 -4.50 17.36
CA ASN A 165 9.36 -3.47 17.32
C ASN A 165 9.32 -2.66 16.02
N ALA A 166 8.15 -2.54 15.37
CA ALA A 166 7.99 -1.89 14.07
C ALA A 166 8.95 -2.46 13.01
N GLU A 167 9.06 -3.78 12.92
CA GLU A 167 9.90 -4.49 11.96
C GLU A 167 9.37 -4.37 10.53
N GLU A 168 8.10 -4.03 10.37
CA GLU A 168 7.41 -3.98 9.10
C GLU A 168 6.55 -2.73 8.97
N VAL A 169 6.18 -2.43 7.74
CA VAL A 169 5.18 -1.42 7.39
C VAL A 169 4.23 -2.03 6.37
N VAL A 170 2.97 -1.64 6.44
CA VAL A 170 1.92 -2.01 5.47
C VAL A 170 1.00 -0.81 5.22
N GLY A 171 0.43 -0.71 4.03
CA GLY A 171 -0.47 0.39 3.73
C GLY A 171 -1.03 0.39 2.32
N SER A 172 -1.65 1.51 1.95
CA SER A 172 -2.22 1.73 0.62
C SER A 172 -2.00 3.15 0.10
N VAL A 173 -2.09 3.27 -1.23
CA VAL A 173 -2.12 4.53 -1.97
C VAL A 173 -3.36 4.55 -2.84
N ASP A 174 -4.10 5.65 -2.78
CA ASP A 174 -5.33 5.87 -3.54
C ASP A 174 -5.25 7.17 -4.35
N GLY A 175 -6.10 7.31 -5.37
CA GLY A 175 -6.18 8.52 -6.20
C GLY A 175 -5.09 8.66 -7.27
N VAL A 176 -4.14 7.71 -7.36
CA VAL A 176 -3.00 7.73 -8.31
C VAL A 176 -3.25 6.93 -9.61
N GLY A 177 -4.51 6.71 -9.96
CA GLY A 177 -4.92 5.95 -11.17
C GLY A 177 -5.15 4.47 -10.93
N GLY A 178 -5.59 4.14 -9.73
CA GLY A 178 -5.79 2.79 -9.22
C GLY A 178 -5.47 2.76 -7.72
N GLY A 179 -5.81 1.64 -7.09
CA GLY A 179 -5.38 1.32 -5.72
C GLY A 179 -4.02 0.63 -5.75
N VAL A 180 -3.16 0.99 -4.81
CA VAL A 180 -1.88 0.29 -4.62
C VAL A 180 -1.77 -0.11 -3.17
N THR A 181 -1.59 -1.39 -2.86
CA THR A 181 -1.15 -1.81 -1.52
C THR A 181 0.34 -2.04 -1.50
N PHE A 182 0.97 -1.78 -0.36
CA PHE A 182 2.40 -1.94 -0.19
C PHE A 182 2.72 -2.56 1.17
N GLY A 183 3.89 -3.19 1.23
CA GLY A 183 4.49 -3.56 2.50
C GLY A 183 5.98 -3.74 2.38
N GLY A 184 6.69 -3.43 3.46
CA GLY A 184 8.13 -3.58 3.53
C GLY A 184 8.60 -4.01 4.91
N LYS A 185 9.76 -4.67 4.93
CA LYS A 185 10.48 -5.02 6.14
C LYS A 185 11.58 -3.98 6.38
N ARG A 186 11.81 -3.64 7.64
CA ARG A 186 12.93 -2.80 8.08
C ARG A 186 14.26 -3.51 7.81
N ASP A 187 15.19 -2.78 7.19
CA ASP A 187 16.59 -3.17 7.00
C ASP A 187 17.36 -3.23 8.32
#